data_AF-A0A158DBV8-F1
#
_entry.id   AF-A0A158DBV8-F1
#
_cell.length_a   1.000
_cell.length_b   1.000
_cell.length_c   1.000
_cell.angle_alpha   90.00
_cell.angle_beta   90.00
_cell.angle_gamma   90.00
#
_symmetry.space_group_name_H-M   'P 1'
#
loop_
_entity.id
_entity.type
_entity.pdbx_description
1 polymer ?
#
loop_
_entity_poly.entity_id
_entity_poly.type
_entity_poly.pdbx_seq_one_letter_code
_entity_poly.pdbx_strand_id
1 'polypeptide(L)'
;MGPVNHSMPQLSAQYQQYVTGFPRGMEWIYMNKDFDGFQSSQCLLQEAKANYEFFFENNGKPNFMFLRGKGPKNHGKVKNRPAYERTRDQARGQSDIVRSSPPAKLNWYFMQLKFYTWATAEFAENGYAITMQFKPMNINQRVLR
;
A
#
# COMPACT_ATOMS: atom_id res chain seq x y z
N MET A 1 15.31 -11.96 9.31
CA MET A 1 15.27 -11.32 7.98
C MET A 1 15.51 -9.83 8.19
N GLY A 2 16.09 -9.12 7.23
CA GLY A 2 16.44 -7.70 7.34
C GLY A 2 15.86 -6.91 6.17
N PRO A 3 15.89 -5.57 6.22
CA PRO A 3 15.24 -4.76 5.21
C PRO A 3 15.96 -4.76 3.85
N VAL A 4 15.21 -4.64 2.74
CA VAL A 4 15.73 -4.62 1.36
C VAL A 4 15.39 -3.33 0.63
N ASN A 5 16.25 -2.88 -0.29
CA ASN A 5 16.05 -1.64 -1.05
C ASN A 5 15.15 -1.87 -2.27
N HIS A 6 14.08 -1.09 -2.43
CA HIS A 6 13.15 -1.13 -3.55
C HIS A 6 13.05 0.22 -4.29
N SER A 7 12.93 0.16 -5.62
CA SER A 7 12.75 1.37 -6.44
C SER A 7 11.31 1.88 -6.32
N MET A 8 11.12 2.99 -5.61
CA MET A 8 9.81 3.57 -5.31
C MET A 8 9.76 5.06 -5.70
N PRO A 9 8.61 5.61 -6.17
CA PRO A 9 8.44 7.05 -6.39
C PRO A 9 8.71 7.86 -5.11
N GLN A 10 9.29 9.04 -5.24
CA GLN A 10 9.69 9.89 -4.11
C GLN A 10 8.57 10.13 -3.08
N LEU A 11 7.34 10.41 -3.55
CA LEU A 11 6.20 10.64 -2.67
C LEU A 11 5.84 9.38 -1.86
N SER A 12 5.88 8.22 -2.50
CA SER A 12 5.59 6.95 -1.85
C SER A 12 6.67 6.62 -0.81
N ALA A 13 7.95 6.86 -1.11
CA ALA A 13 9.04 6.62 -0.17
C ALA A 13 9.00 7.58 1.04
N GLN A 14 8.63 8.85 0.82
CA GLN A 14 8.38 9.81 1.90
C GLN A 14 7.21 9.37 2.78
N TYR A 15 6.13 8.90 2.16
CA TYR A 15 4.96 8.43 2.88
C TYR A 15 5.25 7.17 3.71
N GLN A 16 5.97 6.20 3.13
CA GLN A 16 6.46 5.00 3.83
C GLN A 16 7.20 5.41 5.11
N GLN A 17 8.21 6.27 5.01
CA GLN A 17 8.96 6.74 6.17
C GLN A 17 8.05 7.42 7.20
N TYR A 18 7.11 8.26 6.75
CA TYR A 18 6.19 8.99 7.63
C TYR A 18 5.27 8.07 8.44
N VAL A 19 4.79 6.96 7.86
CA VAL A 19 3.83 6.07 8.54
C VAL A 19 4.48 4.91 9.28
N THR A 20 5.63 4.43 8.82
CA THR A 20 6.32 3.25 9.38
C THR A 20 7.54 3.59 10.22
N GLY A 21 8.19 4.73 9.94
CA GLY A 21 9.51 5.06 10.49
C GLY A 21 10.69 4.34 9.82
N PHE A 22 10.45 3.47 8.84
CA PHE A 22 11.52 2.80 8.10
C PHE A 22 12.31 3.79 7.23
N PRO A 23 13.60 3.54 6.96
CA PRO A 23 14.34 4.29 5.96
C PRO A 23 13.62 4.22 4.60
N ARG A 24 13.70 5.32 3.83
CA ARG A 24 13.00 5.44 2.54
C ARG A 24 13.43 4.34 1.58
N GLY A 25 12.45 3.64 1.00
CA GLY A 25 12.66 2.57 0.04
C GLY A 25 13.15 1.27 0.66
N MET A 26 13.24 1.17 1.99
CA MET A 26 13.63 -0.06 2.68
C MET A 26 12.38 -0.82 3.12
N GLU A 27 12.25 -2.07 2.71
CA GLU A 27 11.10 -2.94 2.99
C GLU A 27 11.50 -4.09 3.91
N TRP A 28 10.61 -4.52 4.81
CA TRP A 28 10.77 -5.71 5.63
C TRP A 28 10.30 -6.97 4.90
N ILE A 29 11.12 -8.02 4.84
CA ILE A 29 10.71 -9.32 4.30
C ILE A 29 10.30 -10.25 5.44
N TYR A 30 9.10 -10.82 5.34
CA TYR A 30 8.60 -11.87 6.22
C TYR A 30 7.84 -12.93 5.42
N MET A 31 8.20 -14.20 5.59
CA MET A 31 7.61 -15.34 4.87
C MET A 31 7.52 -15.13 3.34
N ASN A 32 8.60 -14.61 2.75
CA ASN A 32 8.71 -14.29 1.32
C ASN A 32 7.71 -13.23 0.81
N LYS A 33 7.19 -12.38 1.71
CA LYS A 33 6.44 -11.17 1.35
C LYS A 33 7.12 -9.93 1.90
N ASP A 34 7.07 -8.91 1.07
CA ASP A 34 7.46 -7.53 1.32
C ASP A 34 6.39 -6.82 2.16
N PHE A 35 6.87 -5.95 3.04
CA PHE A 35 6.09 -5.02 3.85
C PHE A 35 6.86 -3.70 3.92
N ASP A 36 6.16 -2.59 3.81
CA ASP A 36 6.77 -1.26 3.88
C ASP A 36 7.38 -0.93 5.25
N GLY A 37 7.01 -1.66 6.31
CA GLY A 37 7.63 -1.55 7.63
C GLY A 37 7.23 -2.66 8.61
N PHE A 38 7.91 -2.70 9.76
CA PHE A 38 7.65 -3.65 10.83
C PHE A 38 7.95 -3.06 12.23
N GLN A 39 7.02 -3.23 13.17
CA GLN A 39 7.19 -2.86 14.57
C GLN A 39 7.24 -4.11 15.45
N SER A 40 8.45 -4.47 15.88
CA SER A 40 8.71 -5.71 16.63
C SER A 40 7.95 -5.79 17.96
N SER A 41 7.87 -4.69 18.71
CA SER A 41 7.18 -4.63 20.01
C SER A 41 5.68 -4.93 19.94
N GLN A 42 5.08 -4.83 18.75
CA GLN A 42 3.65 -5.06 18.52
C GLN A 42 3.36 -6.23 17.58
N CYS A 43 4.40 -6.92 17.08
CA CYS A 43 4.30 -7.88 15.98
C CYS A 43 3.52 -7.32 14.77
N LEU A 44 3.72 -6.02 14.48
CA LEU A 44 2.91 -5.29 13.51
C LEU A 44 3.66 -5.11 12.19
N LEU A 45 3.17 -5.77 11.15
CA LEU A 45 3.57 -5.55 9.76
C LEU A 45 2.80 -4.35 9.19
N GLN A 46 3.42 -3.57 8.30
CA GLN A 46 2.86 -2.31 7.82
C GLN A 46 3.01 -2.19 6.30
N GLU A 47 1.96 -1.69 5.64
CA GLU A 47 1.95 -1.32 4.23
C GLU A 47 1.60 0.17 4.09
N ALA A 48 2.24 0.88 3.16
CA ALA A 48 2.11 2.31 2.93
C ALA A 48 1.68 2.60 1.48
N LYS A 49 0.44 3.03 1.31
CA LYS A 49 -0.14 3.36 0.00
C LYS A 49 -0.25 4.86 -0.21
N ALA A 50 0.54 5.37 -1.14
CA ALA A 50 0.52 6.75 -1.59
C ALA A 50 0.62 6.85 -3.12
N ASN A 51 0.18 8.01 -3.62
CA ASN A 51 0.17 8.37 -5.04
C ASN A 51 -0.86 7.58 -5.86
N TYR A 52 -2.08 7.39 -5.34
CA TYR A 52 -3.16 6.67 -6.03
C TYR A 52 -4.34 7.55 -6.47
N GLU A 53 -4.34 8.86 -6.21
CA GLU A 53 -5.46 9.76 -6.57
C GLU A 53 -5.83 9.69 -8.05
N PHE A 54 -4.85 9.55 -8.94
CA PHE A 54 -5.09 9.49 -10.39
C PHE A 54 -5.83 8.22 -10.84
N PHE A 55 -6.00 7.22 -9.96
CA PHE A 55 -6.78 6.02 -10.22
C PHE A 55 -8.25 6.15 -9.85
N PHE A 56 -8.67 7.27 -9.27
CA PHE A 56 -10.04 7.47 -8.81
C PHE A 56 -10.68 8.69 -9.47
N GLU A 57 -11.94 8.53 -9.87
CA GLU A 57 -12.77 9.63 -10.36
C GLU A 57 -13.18 10.58 -9.23
N ASN A 58 -13.83 11.69 -9.57
CA ASN A 58 -14.33 12.67 -8.58
C ASN A 58 -15.40 12.07 -7.67
N ASN A 59 -16.18 11.10 -8.17
CA ASN A 59 -17.18 10.34 -7.42
C ASN A 59 -16.56 9.27 -6.49
N GLY A 60 -15.23 9.17 -6.42
CA GLY A 60 -14.52 8.19 -5.58
C GLY A 60 -14.47 6.77 -6.16
N LYS A 61 -15.03 6.53 -7.35
CA LYS A 61 -14.97 5.23 -8.01
C LYS A 61 -13.60 5.01 -8.67
N PRO A 62 -13.08 3.77 -8.70
CA PRO A 62 -11.90 3.48 -9.47
C PRO A 62 -12.15 3.71 -10.96
N ASN A 63 -11.23 4.40 -11.62
CA ASN A 63 -11.33 4.65 -13.04
C ASN A 63 -10.93 3.42 -13.86
N PHE A 64 -11.22 3.48 -15.16
CA PHE A 64 -10.90 2.41 -16.10
C PHE A 64 -9.41 2.01 -16.12
N MET A 65 -8.51 2.95 -15.83
CA MET A 65 -7.06 2.72 -15.78
C MET A 65 -6.66 1.87 -14.57
N PHE A 66 -7.30 2.05 -13.41
CA PHE A 66 -7.11 1.19 -12.25
C PHE A 66 -7.59 -0.23 -12.52
N LEU A 67 -8.73 -0.34 -13.20
CA LEU A 67 -9.40 -1.61 -13.50
C LEU A 67 -8.76 -2.39 -14.67
N ARG A 68 -8.16 -1.73 -15.66
CA ARG A 68 -7.57 -2.38 -16.85
C ARG A 68 -6.05 -2.24 -17.00
N GLY A 69 -5.36 -1.50 -16.11
CA GLY A 69 -3.89 -1.41 -16.09
C GLY A 69 -3.23 -0.51 -17.14
N LYS A 70 -3.99 0.40 -17.79
CA LYS A 70 -3.46 1.34 -18.79
C LYS A 70 -3.24 2.73 -18.19
N GLY A 71 -2.02 3.04 -17.76
CA GLY A 71 -1.60 4.39 -17.33
C GLY A 71 -1.55 5.40 -18.49
N PRO A 72 -1.52 6.73 -18.23
CA PRO A 72 -1.43 7.75 -19.29
C PRO A 72 -0.10 7.68 -20.05
N LYS A 73 0.92 7.06 -19.44
CA LYS A 73 2.26 6.85 -20.02
C LYS A 73 2.43 5.46 -20.65
N ASN A 74 1.40 4.60 -20.65
CA ASN A 74 1.46 3.26 -21.21
C ASN A 74 1.03 3.25 -22.69
N HIS A 75 1.78 3.93 -23.55
CA HIS A 75 1.67 3.74 -25.01
C HIS A 75 2.32 2.41 -25.47
N GLY A 76 2.99 1.68 -24.56
CA GLY A 76 3.57 0.34 -24.80
C GLY A 76 2.72 -0.82 -24.24
N LYS A 77 3.30 -2.04 -24.23
CA LYS A 77 2.65 -3.28 -23.80
C LYS A 77 1.88 -3.11 -22.48
N VAL A 78 0.61 -3.50 -22.51
CA VAL A 78 -0.27 -3.59 -21.33
C VAL A 78 0.48 -4.32 -20.22
N LYS A 79 0.60 -3.74 -19.01
CA LYS A 79 1.04 -4.55 -17.86
C LYS A 79 0.02 -5.68 -17.74
N ASN A 80 0.48 -6.94 -17.78
CA ASN A 80 -0.40 -8.12 -17.87
C ASN A 80 -1.46 -8.21 -16.75
N ARG A 81 -1.35 -7.41 -15.66
CA ARG A 81 -2.36 -7.30 -14.60
C ARG A 81 -2.68 -5.85 -14.22
N PRO A 82 -3.96 -5.47 -14.07
CA PRO A 82 -4.40 -4.15 -13.64
C PRO A 82 -3.98 -3.82 -12.20
N ALA A 83 -3.97 -2.53 -11.87
CA ALA A 83 -3.59 -2.06 -10.53
C ALA A 83 -4.54 -2.61 -9.46
N TYR A 84 -5.83 -2.70 -9.78
CA TYR A 84 -6.86 -3.36 -8.98
C TYR A 84 -6.46 -4.78 -8.55
N GLU A 85 -6.14 -5.65 -9.51
CA GLU A 85 -5.76 -7.05 -9.22
C GLU A 85 -4.48 -7.13 -8.40
N ARG A 86 -3.47 -6.32 -8.76
CA ARG A 86 -2.20 -6.31 -8.03
C ARG A 86 -2.36 -5.90 -6.57
N THR A 87 -3.21 -4.88 -6.31
CA THR A 87 -3.52 -4.45 -4.94
C THR A 87 -4.24 -5.54 -4.16
N ARG A 88 -5.21 -6.23 -4.78
CA ARG A 88 -5.93 -7.34 -4.14
C ARG A 88 -5.04 -8.55 -3.87
N ASP A 89 -4.20 -8.94 -4.84
CA ASP A 89 -3.27 -10.07 -4.71
C ASP A 89 -2.26 -9.85 -3.58
N GLN A 90 -1.74 -8.61 -3.45
CA GLN A 90 -0.83 -8.25 -2.37
C GLN A 90 -1.54 -8.29 -1.02
N ALA A 91 -2.71 -7.65 -0.90
CA ALA A 91 -3.50 -7.64 0.32
C ALA A 91 -3.87 -9.05 0.78
N ARG A 92 -4.33 -9.91 -0.14
CA ARG A 92 -4.64 -11.30 0.13
C ARG A 92 -3.42 -12.05 0.66
N GLY A 93 -2.29 -11.98 -0.06
CA GLY A 93 -1.08 -12.70 0.33
C GLY A 93 -0.53 -12.27 1.70
N GLN A 94 -0.56 -10.98 2.00
CA GLN A 94 -0.14 -10.47 3.31
C GLN A 94 -1.16 -10.81 4.41
N SER A 95 -2.46 -10.77 4.12
CA SER A 95 -3.53 -11.22 5.03
C SER A 95 -3.39 -12.70 5.40
N ASP A 96 -3.09 -13.56 4.42
CA ASP A 96 -2.92 -15.00 4.64
C ASP A 96 -1.74 -15.28 5.59
N ILE A 97 -0.62 -14.56 5.43
CA ILE A 97 0.53 -14.64 6.34
C ILE A 97 0.13 -14.30 7.78
N VAL A 98 -0.59 -13.19 7.97
CA VAL A 98 -0.96 -12.71 9.31
C VAL A 98 -1.92 -13.67 9.99
N ARG A 99 -2.86 -14.25 9.24
CA ARG A 99 -3.77 -15.29 9.73
C ARG A 99 -3.02 -16.55 10.19
N SER A 100 -2.00 -16.96 9.44
CA SER A 100 -1.23 -18.16 9.77
C SER A 100 -0.19 -17.97 10.86
N SER A 101 0.09 -16.72 11.27
CA SER A 101 1.21 -16.39 12.16
C SER A 101 0.82 -15.57 13.40
N PRO A 102 -0.09 -16.03 14.28
CA PRO A 102 -0.34 -15.35 15.55
C PRO A 102 0.95 -15.18 16.38
N PRO A 103 1.19 -14.02 17.04
CA PRO A 103 0.29 -12.87 17.23
C PRO A 103 0.48 -11.74 16.21
N ALA A 104 0.97 -12.03 15.00
CA ALA A 104 1.20 -11.01 13.98
C ALA A 104 -0.07 -10.22 13.65
N LYS A 105 0.13 -8.95 13.29
CA LYS A 105 -0.92 -8.01 12.88
C LYS A 105 -0.47 -7.30 11.61
N LEU A 106 -1.43 -6.75 10.87
CA LEU A 106 -1.16 -5.99 9.64
C LEU A 106 -2.02 -4.74 9.57
N ASN A 107 -1.34 -3.61 9.33
CA ASN A 107 -1.98 -2.34 9.04
C ASN A 107 -1.63 -1.89 7.63
N TRP A 108 -2.63 -1.47 6.86
CA TRP A 108 -2.44 -0.75 5.61
C TRP A 108 -2.77 0.72 5.82
N TYR A 109 -1.79 1.59 5.59
CA TYR A 109 -1.88 3.03 5.72
C TYR A 109 -2.11 3.67 4.35
N PHE A 110 -3.09 4.56 4.28
CA PHE A 110 -3.49 5.24 3.05
C PHE A 110 -3.34 6.73 3.19
N MET A 111 -2.58 7.31 2.27
CA MET A 111 -2.41 8.76 2.20
C MET A 111 -3.68 9.46 1.71
N GLN A 112 -4.44 8.78 0.86
CA GLN A 112 -5.49 9.38 0.03
C GLN A 112 -6.85 8.76 0.32
N LEU A 113 -7.84 9.62 0.58
CA LEU A 113 -9.13 9.21 1.11
C LEU A 113 -9.88 8.28 0.15
N LYS A 114 -9.85 8.57 -1.16
CA LYS A 114 -10.54 7.75 -2.16
C LYS A 114 -10.01 6.32 -2.18
N PHE A 115 -8.68 6.16 -2.09
CA PHE A 115 -8.08 4.83 -2.09
C PHE A 115 -8.37 4.08 -0.79
N TYR A 116 -8.31 4.78 0.35
CA TYR A 116 -8.73 4.24 1.64
C TYR A 116 -10.17 3.72 1.61
N THR A 117 -11.11 4.53 1.14
CA THR A 117 -12.54 4.17 1.10
C THR A 117 -12.77 2.95 0.21
N TRP A 118 -12.21 2.94 -1.00
CA TRP A 118 -12.33 1.79 -1.90
C TRP A 118 -11.71 0.53 -1.27
N ALA A 119 -10.49 0.62 -0.74
CA ALA A 119 -9.78 -0.53 -0.20
C ALA A 119 -10.49 -1.07 1.05
N THR A 120 -11.07 -0.20 1.87
CA THR A 120 -11.82 -0.59 3.07
C THR A 120 -13.05 -1.43 2.69
N ALA A 121 -13.83 -0.98 1.71
CA ALA A 121 -14.98 -1.75 1.22
C ALA A 121 -14.55 -3.08 0.59
N GLU A 122 -13.61 -3.03 -0.36
CA GLU A 122 -13.13 -4.22 -1.07
C GLU A 122 -12.54 -5.26 -0.11
N PHE A 123 -11.70 -4.85 0.85
CA PHE A 123 -11.01 -5.80 1.71
C PHE A 123 -11.94 -6.37 2.80
N ALA A 124 -12.93 -5.59 3.25
CA ALA A 124 -13.98 -6.09 4.14
C ALA A 124 -14.85 -7.14 3.43
N GLU A 125 -15.28 -6.89 2.19
CA GLU A 125 -16.06 -7.84 1.40
C GLU A 125 -15.31 -9.16 1.14
N ASN A 126 -14.00 -9.09 0.93
CA ASN A 126 -13.14 -10.28 0.77
C ASN A 126 -12.67 -10.88 2.12
N GLY A 127 -13.03 -10.25 3.24
CA GLY A 127 -12.67 -10.69 4.60
C GLY A 127 -11.17 -10.75 4.84
N TYR A 128 -10.37 -9.77 4.39
CA TYR A 128 -8.92 -9.77 4.65
C TYR A 128 -8.60 -9.37 6.10
N ALA A 129 -7.62 -10.03 6.71
CA ALA A 129 -7.14 -9.75 8.07
C ALA A 129 -6.20 -8.54 8.11
N ILE A 130 -6.73 -7.37 7.74
CA ILE A 130 -5.99 -6.12 7.60
C ILE A 130 -6.74 -5.01 8.34
N THR A 131 -6.02 -4.24 9.16
CA THR A 131 -6.56 -3.01 9.72
C THR A 131 -6.29 -1.85 8.74
N MET A 132 -7.35 -1.16 8.35
CA MET A 132 -7.27 -0.05 7.41
C MET A 132 -7.06 1.26 8.15
N GLN A 133 -6.08 2.06 7.75
CA GLN A 133 -5.71 3.31 8.42
C GLN A 133 -5.66 4.46 7.41
N PHE A 134 -6.58 5.42 7.51
CA PHE A 134 -6.47 6.67 6.78
C PHE A 134 -5.51 7.61 7.53
N LYS A 135 -4.34 7.87 6.94
CA LYS A 135 -3.32 8.72 7.55
C LYS A 135 -2.77 9.67 6.47
N PRO A 136 -3.40 10.84 6.26
CA PRO A 136 -2.96 11.77 5.23
C PRO A 136 -1.59 12.36 5.56
N MET A 137 -0.84 12.73 4.53
CA MET A 137 0.44 13.43 4.66
C MET A 137 0.36 14.74 3.89
N ASN A 138 0.63 15.86 4.55
CA ASN A 138 0.59 17.17 3.92
C ASN A 138 1.88 17.39 3.09
N ILE A 139 1.76 17.33 1.77
CA ILE A 139 2.91 17.47 0.84
C ILE A 139 3.41 18.92 0.80
N ASN A 140 2.62 19.89 1.28
CA ASN A 140 2.97 21.31 1.25
C ASN A 140 3.88 21.76 2.41
N GLN A 141 4.15 20.91 3.40
CA GLN A 141 5.21 21.17 4.38
C GLN A 141 6.55 20.75 3.79
N ARG A 142 7.05 21.58 2.88
CA ARG A 142 8.40 21.47 2.33
C ARG A 142 9.42 21.41 3.45
N VAL A 143 10.28 20.39 3.40
CA VAL A 143 11.72 20.46 3.72
C VAL A 143 12.06 21.45 4.85
N LEU A 144 11.79 21.06 6.09
CA LEU A 144 12.49 21.59 7.24
C LEU A 144 12.97 20.42 8.08
N ARG A 145 14.09 19.85 7.65
CA ARG A 145 15.20 19.29 8.44
C ARG A 145 16.19 18.65 7.48
#